data_AF-A0A1Q9NY54-F1
#
_entry.id   AF-A0A1Q9NY54-F1
#
_cell.length_a   1.000
_cell.length_b   1.000
_cell.length_c   1.000
_cell.angle_alpha   90.00
_cell.angle_beta   90.00
_cell.angle_gamma   90.00
#
_symmetry.space_group_name_H-M   'P 1'
#
loop_
_entity.id
_entity.type
_entity.pdbx_description
1 polymer ?
#
loop_
_entity_poly.entity_id
_entity_poly.type
_entity_poly.pdbx_seq_one_letter_code
_entity_poly.pdbx_strand_id
1 'polypeptide(L)'
;MPKIYTKKIITVGNSMGVYLPIELRELGYEPGVEVNIGTSGSNIVITPKYVFKSRVRGIKDVNGELRPIFVHKDDKQQSLRYEDLRTIEQGNNLISFVKDQVDDKIFMYYVVLNKKKDVIQSVRGNYISKLAMQDIIVGKNPEYYIV
;
A
#
# COMPACT_ATOMS: atom_id res chain seq x y z
N MET A 1 3.93 10.71 21.48
CA MET A 1 3.35 12.07 21.42
C MET A 1 3.12 12.44 19.97
N PRO A 2 1.97 13.04 19.60
CA PRO A 2 1.76 13.51 18.23
C PRO A 2 2.78 14.60 17.89
N LYS A 3 3.40 14.48 16.71
CA LYS A 3 4.39 15.43 16.23
C LYS A 3 3.65 16.65 15.66
N ILE A 4 3.85 17.82 16.27
CA ILE A 4 3.19 19.06 15.85
C ILE A 4 4.07 19.78 14.86
N TYR A 5 3.54 20.06 13.68
CA TYR A 5 4.22 20.79 12.62
C TYR A 5 3.61 22.19 12.50
N THR A 6 4.38 23.23 12.85
CA THR A 6 3.96 24.61 12.62
C THR A 6 4.32 25.02 11.20
N LYS A 7 3.33 25.29 10.36
CA LYS A 7 3.52 25.72 8.96
C LYS A 7 2.71 26.99 8.68
N LYS A 8 3.29 27.87 7.85
CA LYS A 8 2.60 29.06 7.34
C LYS A 8 1.64 28.66 6.22
N ILE A 9 0.47 29.28 6.19
CA ILE A 9 -0.43 29.26 5.02
C ILE A 9 0.25 30.09 3.93
N ILE A 10 0.30 29.55 2.73
CA ILE A 10 0.90 30.17 1.54
C ILE A 10 -0.18 30.41 0.48
N THR A 11 0.16 31.19 -0.53
CA THR A 11 -0.66 31.35 -1.74
C THR A 11 -0.03 30.55 -2.89
N VAL A 12 -0.82 29.71 -3.55
CA VAL A 12 -0.43 28.89 -4.71
C VAL A 12 -1.36 29.25 -5.86
N GLY A 13 -0.86 30.04 -6.83
CA GLY A 13 -1.69 30.63 -7.87
C GLY A 13 -2.79 31.51 -7.27
N ASN A 14 -4.06 31.18 -7.56
CA ASN A 14 -5.23 31.89 -7.03
C ASN A 14 -5.85 31.21 -5.79
N SER A 15 -5.13 30.29 -5.15
CA SER A 15 -5.65 29.51 -4.01
C SER A 15 -4.73 29.59 -2.80
N MET A 16 -5.28 29.40 -1.60
CA MET A 16 -4.47 29.19 -0.40
C MET A 16 -4.01 27.74 -0.33
N GLY A 17 -2.79 27.52 0.17
CA GLY A 17 -2.20 26.20 0.34
C GLY A 17 -1.43 26.09 1.66
N VAL A 18 -1.12 24.85 2.04
CA VAL A 18 -0.24 24.54 3.16
C VAL A 18 0.75 23.48 2.68
N TYR A 19 2.04 23.67 2.98
CA TYR A 19 3.04 22.65 2.72
C TYR A 19 2.91 21.50 3.71
N LEU A 20 2.64 20.30 3.18
CA LEU A 20 2.74 19.07 3.93
C LEU A 20 4.23 18.66 4.08
N PRO A 21 4.69 18.28 5.28
CA PRO A 21 6.01 17.69 5.48
C PRO A 21 6.24 16.46 4.60
N ILE A 22 7.47 16.24 4.15
CA ILE A 22 7.81 15.13 3.24
C ILE A 22 7.56 13.77 3.90
N GLU A 23 7.66 13.70 5.22
CA GLU A 23 7.41 12.48 6.00
C GLU A 23 5.95 12.01 5.91
N LEU A 24 5.01 12.89 5.56
CA LEU A 24 3.60 12.50 5.36
C LEU A 24 3.39 11.74 4.06
N ARG A 25 4.37 11.70 3.14
CA ARG A 25 4.28 10.87 1.93
C ARG A 25 4.14 9.39 2.24
N GLU A 26 4.84 8.91 3.27
CA GLU A 26 4.73 7.54 3.77
C GLU A 26 3.32 7.20 4.29
N LEU A 27 2.52 8.23 4.59
CA LEU A 27 1.14 8.11 5.07
C LEU A 27 0.11 8.33 3.94
N GLY A 28 0.53 8.30 2.68
CA GLY A 28 -0.35 8.40 1.50
C GLY A 28 -0.58 9.81 0.97
N TYR A 29 0.18 10.81 1.42
CA TYR A 29 0.07 12.20 0.94
C TYR A 29 1.10 12.53 -0.16
N GLU A 30 1.25 11.65 -1.15
CA GLU A 30 2.11 11.89 -2.31
C GLU A 30 1.60 13.06 -3.18
N PRO A 31 2.47 13.81 -3.88
CA PRO A 31 2.04 14.86 -4.81
C PRO A 31 1.05 14.33 -5.85
N GLY A 32 -0.09 15.02 -6.02
CA GLY A 32 -1.14 14.63 -6.96
C GLY A 32 -2.21 13.69 -6.39
N VAL A 33 -2.10 13.27 -5.12
CA VAL A 33 -3.16 12.50 -4.45
C VAL A 33 -4.31 13.42 -4.03
N GLU A 34 -5.54 13.04 -4.41
CA GLU A 34 -6.75 13.72 -3.93
C GLU A 34 -6.95 13.48 -2.42
N VAL A 35 -7.42 14.50 -1.71
CA VAL A 35 -7.70 14.44 -0.27
C VAL A 35 -9.16 14.77 0.03
N ASN A 36 -9.71 14.14 1.06
CA ASN A 36 -10.92 14.57 1.73
C ASN A 36 -10.55 15.58 2.82
N ILE A 37 -11.33 16.66 2.89
CA ILE A 37 -11.17 17.70 3.91
C ILE A 37 -12.45 17.72 4.75
N GLY A 38 -12.29 17.55 6.06
CA GLY A 38 -13.35 17.65 7.04
C GLY A 38 -12.95 18.54 8.21
N THR A 39 -13.83 18.69 9.18
CA THR A 39 -13.58 19.46 10.41
C THR A 39 -13.85 18.57 11.63
N SER A 40 -13.03 18.73 12.67
CA SER A 40 -13.22 18.08 13.97
C SER A 40 -12.90 19.08 15.07
N GLY A 41 -13.94 19.63 15.69
CA GLY A 41 -13.82 20.78 16.59
C GLY A 41 -13.24 22.00 15.87
N SER A 42 -12.19 22.60 16.44
CA SER A 42 -11.45 23.72 15.85
C SER A 42 -10.39 23.30 14.82
N ASN A 43 -10.31 22.01 14.49
CA ASN A 43 -9.27 21.48 13.60
C ASN A 43 -9.82 21.16 12.21
N ILE A 44 -9.03 21.46 11.19
CA ILE A 44 -9.23 20.90 9.85
C ILE A 44 -8.57 19.51 9.84
N VAL A 45 -9.36 18.50 9.48
CA VAL A 45 -8.89 17.12 9.32
C VAL A 45 -8.76 16.85 7.83
N ILE A 46 -7.55 16.56 7.39
CA ILE A 46 -7.25 16.18 6.02
C ILE A 46 -6.99 14.68 6.03
N THR A 47 -7.60 13.95 5.10
CA THR A 47 -7.40 12.51 4.92
C THR A 47 -7.21 12.22 3.43
N PRO A 48 -6.31 11.32 3.01
CA PRO A 48 -6.19 10.97 1.60
C PRO A 48 -7.49 10.30 1.13
N LYS A 49 -8.00 10.72 -0.03
CA LYS A 49 -9.27 10.23 -0.59
C LYS A 49 -9.18 8.74 -0.96
N TYR A 50 -7.99 8.31 -1.35
CA TYR A 50 -7.66 6.92 -1.59
C TYR A 50 -6.60 6.50 -0.58
N VAL A 51 -7.04 5.85 0.49
CA VAL A 51 -6.16 5.01 1.31
C VAL A 51 -6.01 3.70 0.53
N PHE A 52 -4.77 3.30 0.27
CA PHE A 52 -4.37 2.13 -0.52
C PHE A 52 -5.41 0.98 -0.49
N LYS A 53 -6.03 0.72 -1.65
CA LYS A 53 -6.91 -0.44 -1.84
C LYS A 53 -6.04 -1.58 -2.35
N SER A 54 -5.81 -2.59 -1.52
CA SER A 54 -5.12 -3.83 -1.92
C SER A 54 -5.64 -4.28 -3.28
N ARG A 55 -4.74 -4.58 -4.23
CA ARG A 55 -5.13 -5.27 -5.46
C ARG A 55 -5.56 -6.71 -5.20
N VAL A 56 -5.35 -7.24 -3.99
CA VAL A 56 -5.60 -8.62 -3.58
C VAL A 56 -6.60 -8.65 -2.43
N ARG A 57 -7.79 -9.23 -2.66
CA ARG A 57 -8.84 -9.39 -1.65
C ARG A 57 -8.65 -10.60 -0.74
N GLY A 58 -7.82 -11.56 -1.14
CA GLY A 58 -7.56 -12.76 -0.33
C GLY A 58 -6.62 -13.74 -1.00
N ILE A 59 -6.43 -14.89 -0.37
CA ILE A 59 -5.60 -15.99 -0.85
C ILE A 59 -6.47 -17.23 -0.97
N LYS A 60 -6.29 -18.00 -2.05
CA LYS A 60 -6.86 -19.32 -2.21
C LYS A 60 -5.74 -20.34 -2.35
N ASP A 61 -5.84 -21.43 -1.60
CA ASP A 61 -5.05 -22.63 -1.88
C ASP A 61 -5.66 -23.35 -3.09
N VAL A 62 -4.85 -23.56 -4.12
CA VAL A 62 -5.19 -24.38 -5.27
C VAL A 62 -4.10 -25.44 -5.41
N ASN A 63 -4.38 -26.66 -4.94
CA ASN A 63 -3.49 -27.81 -5.02
C ASN A 63 -2.11 -27.59 -4.35
N GLY A 64 -2.07 -26.92 -3.19
CA GLY A 64 -0.83 -26.63 -2.44
C GLY A 64 -0.11 -25.37 -2.92
N GLU A 65 -0.64 -24.66 -3.92
CA GLU A 65 -0.13 -23.36 -4.36
C GLU A 65 -1.03 -22.23 -3.85
N LEU A 66 -0.45 -21.27 -3.12
CA LEU A 66 -1.14 -20.06 -2.69
C LEU A 66 -1.32 -19.10 -3.88
N ARG A 67 -2.57 -18.86 -4.26
CA ARG A 67 -2.93 -17.94 -5.36
C ARG A 67 -3.67 -16.73 -4.82
N PRO A 68 -3.31 -15.49 -5.22
CA PRO A 68 -4.01 -14.29 -4.81
C PRO A 68 -5.35 -14.22 -5.54
N ILE A 69 -6.35 -13.73 -4.84
CA ILE A 69 -7.62 -13.35 -5.43
C ILE A 69 -7.57 -11.84 -5.58
N PHE A 70 -7.62 -11.34 -6.82
CA PHE A 70 -7.57 -9.91 -7.06
C PHE A 70 -8.91 -9.22 -6.75
N VAL A 71 -8.84 -7.94 -6.38
CA VAL A 71 -10.03 -7.07 -6.24
C VAL A 71 -10.53 -6.74 -7.64
N HIS A 72 -11.79 -7.08 -7.92
CA HIS A 72 -12.47 -6.66 -9.15
C HIS A 72 -13.11 -5.27 -8.98
N LYS A 73 -13.32 -4.56 -10.10
CA LYS A 73 -13.93 -3.21 -10.11
C LYS A 73 -15.33 -3.19 -9.48
N ASP A 74 -16.03 -4.32 -9.50
CA ASP A 74 -17.39 -4.47 -8.99
C ASP A 74 -17.46 -5.13 -7.60
N ASP A 75 -16.31 -5.46 -6.99
CA ASP A 75 -16.30 -6.03 -5.63
C ASP A 75 -16.77 -4.96 -4.63
N LYS A 76 -17.94 -5.18 -4.01
CA LYS A 76 -18.38 -4.41 -2.84
C LYS A 76 -17.31 -4.56 -1.76
N GLN A 77 -16.79 -3.46 -1.24
CA GLN A 77 -15.78 -3.42 -0.18
C GLN A 77 -16.24 -4.25 1.03
N GLN A 78 -15.86 -5.52 1.06
CA GLN A 78 -15.91 -6.32 2.28
C GLN A 78 -14.73 -5.90 3.16
N SER A 79 -14.91 -5.98 4.47
CA SER A 79 -13.81 -5.89 5.44
C SER A 79 -12.77 -6.94 5.06
N LEU A 80 -11.67 -6.49 4.46
CA LEU A 80 -10.60 -7.37 4.02
C LEU A 80 -9.83 -7.83 5.26
N ARG A 81 -9.63 -9.14 5.42
CA ARG A 81 -8.71 -9.72 6.44
C ARG A 81 -7.31 -9.10 6.36
N TYR A 82 -6.94 -8.60 5.20
CA TYR A 82 -5.64 -8.05 4.89
C TYR A 82 -5.73 -6.53 4.72
N GLU A 83 -4.95 -5.80 5.50
CA GLU A 83 -4.74 -4.36 5.33
C GLU A 83 -3.58 -4.14 4.35
N ASP A 84 -3.79 -3.37 3.28
CA ASP A 84 -2.72 -3.08 2.32
C ASP A 84 -1.66 -2.19 2.97
N LEU A 85 -0.40 -2.58 2.86
CA LEU A 85 0.71 -1.75 3.30
C LEU A 85 1.33 -1.02 2.10
N ARG A 86 1.64 -1.75 1.03
CA ARG A 86 2.36 -1.20 -0.13
C ARG A 86 2.40 -2.19 -1.29
N THR A 87 2.41 -1.69 -2.51
CA THR A 87 2.82 -2.43 -3.71
C THR A 87 4.06 -1.80 -4.35
N ILE A 88 4.99 -2.63 -4.81
CA ILE A 88 6.23 -2.23 -5.49
C ILE A 88 6.33 -2.97 -6.82
N GLU A 89 6.75 -2.27 -7.87
CA GLU A 89 7.04 -2.86 -9.17
C GLU A 89 8.56 -2.87 -9.42
N GLN A 90 9.12 -4.04 -9.75
CA GLN A 90 10.55 -4.22 -10.01
C GLN A 90 10.75 -5.07 -11.28
N GLY A 91 11.00 -4.43 -12.41
CA GLY A 91 11.12 -5.16 -13.68
C GLY A 91 9.83 -5.91 -14.00
N ASN A 92 9.89 -7.22 -14.18
CA ASN A 92 8.70 -8.08 -14.41
C ASN A 92 7.99 -8.50 -13.11
N ASN A 93 8.38 -7.97 -11.96
CA ASN A 93 7.88 -8.41 -10.67
C ASN A 93 6.94 -7.36 -10.06
N LEU A 94 5.86 -7.83 -9.43
CA LEU A 94 4.94 -7.03 -8.64
C LEU A 94 4.88 -7.60 -7.23
N ILE A 95 5.28 -6.81 -6.25
CA ILE A 95 5.44 -7.21 -4.86
C ILE A 95 4.43 -6.44 -4.04
N SER A 96 3.44 -7.10 -3.44
CA SER A 96 2.44 -6.46 -2.57
C SER A 96 2.65 -6.93 -1.14
N PHE A 97 2.71 -5.99 -0.20
CA PHE A 97 2.80 -6.25 1.23
C PHE A 97 1.45 -5.95 1.85
N VAL A 98 0.93 -6.90 2.62
CA VAL A 98 -0.29 -6.71 3.39
C VAL A 98 -0.03 -7.07 4.86
N LYS A 99 -0.84 -6.52 5.75
CA LYS A 99 -0.86 -6.89 7.16
C LYS A 99 -2.06 -7.82 7.40
N ASP A 100 -1.81 -8.99 7.94
CA ASP A 100 -2.89 -9.87 8.42
C ASP A 100 -3.45 -9.28 9.72
N GLN A 101 -4.72 -8.87 9.71
CA GLN A 101 -5.35 -8.21 10.86
C GLN A 101 -5.49 -9.13 12.08
N VAL A 102 -5.46 -10.46 11.88
CA VAL A 102 -5.63 -11.44 12.97
C VAL A 102 -4.34 -11.61 13.78
N ASP A 103 -3.21 -11.66 13.08
CA ASP A 103 -1.90 -12.00 13.68
C ASP A 103 -0.94 -10.81 13.75
N ASP A 104 -1.33 -9.65 13.21
CA ASP A 104 -0.51 -8.44 13.04
C ASP A 104 0.80 -8.66 12.25
N LYS A 105 0.88 -9.78 11.52
CA LYS A 105 2.04 -10.19 10.70
C LYS A 105 1.98 -9.56 9.32
N ILE A 106 3.14 -9.28 8.75
CA ILE A 106 3.27 -8.80 7.38
C ILE A 106 3.32 -10.02 6.46
N PHE A 107 2.34 -10.13 5.58
CA PHE A 107 2.32 -11.12 4.52
C PHE A 107 2.73 -10.46 3.21
N MET A 108 3.70 -11.04 2.52
CA MET A 108 4.14 -10.59 1.21
C MET A 108 3.53 -11.47 0.13
N TYR A 109 2.99 -10.84 -0.90
CA TYR A 109 2.69 -11.43 -2.20
C TYR A 109 3.75 -10.99 -3.20
N TYR A 110 4.33 -11.94 -3.90
CA TYR A 110 5.30 -11.73 -4.95
C TYR A 110 4.76 -12.35 -6.23
N VAL A 111 4.44 -11.51 -7.20
CA VAL A 111 3.89 -11.91 -8.49
C VAL A 111 4.96 -11.69 -9.56
N VAL A 112 5.23 -12.71 -10.36
CA VAL A 112 6.03 -12.57 -11.58
C VAL A 112 5.07 -12.39 -12.74
N LEU A 113 5.17 -11.27 -13.44
CA LEU A 113 4.33 -10.86 -14.56
C LEU A 113 5.09 -10.97 -15.88
N ASN A 114 4.42 -11.45 -16.92
CA ASN A 114 4.87 -11.23 -18.28
C ASN A 114 4.33 -9.89 -18.78
N LYS A 115 5.13 -8.82 -18.67
CA LYS A 115 4.75 -7.45 -19.06
C LYS A 115 4.24 -7.31 -20.50
N LYS A 116 4.69 -8.17 -21.43
CA LYS A 116 4.26 -8.10 -22.84
C LYS A 116 2.84 -8.60 -23.07
N LYS A 117 2.32 -9.46 -22.18
CA LYS A 117 1.02 -10.11 -22.33
C LYS A 117 0.03 -9.76 -21.22
N ASP A 118 0.47 -9.01 -20.22
CA ASP A 118 -0.27 -8.76 -18.98
C ASP A 118 -0.75 -10.06 -18.31
N VAL A 119 0.08 -11.12 -18.41
CA VAL A 119 -0.22 -12.45 -17.88
C VAL A 119 0.63 -12.71 -16.64
N ILE A 120 -0.02 -13.11 -15.55
CA ILE A 120 0.65 -13.60 -14.34
C ILE A 120 1.31 -14.95 -14.66
N GLN A 121 2.63 -15.02 -14.47
CA GLN A 121 3.40 -16.24 -14.68
C GLN A 121 3.46 -17.10 -13.41
N SER A 122 3.62 -16.46 -12.26
CA SER A 122 3.58 -17.14 -10.96
C SER A 122 3.20 -16.17 -9.86
N VAL A 123 2.64 -16.71 -8.78
CA VAL A 123 2.47 -15.98 -7.54
C VAL A 123 3.05 -16.81 -6.41
N ARG A 124 3.77 -16.15 -5.52
CA ARG A 124 4.31 -16.70 -4.29
C ARG A 124 3.91 -15.79 -3.13
N GLY A 125 3.86 -16.33 -1.93
CA GLY A 125 3.66 -15.50 -0.75
C GLY A 125 4.11 -16.19 0.53
N ASN A 126 4.57 -15.38 1.47
CA ASN A 126 5.01 -15.84 2.78
C ASN A 126 4.90 -14.70 3.81
N TYR A 127 4.84 -15.04 5.09
CA TYR A 127 4.98 -14.05 6.16
C TYR A 127 6.43 -13.62 6.27
N ILE A 128 6.66 -12.32 6.38
CA ILE A 128 7.99 -11.74 6.48
C ILE A 128 8.08 -10.79 7.68
N SER A 129 9.31 -10.54 8.14
CA SER A 129 9.56 -9.54 9.18
C SER A 129 9.51 -8.11 8.64
N LYS A 130 9.33 -7.12 9.53
CA LYS A 130 9.44 -5.69 9.19
C LYS A 130 10.80 -5.34 8.57
N LEU A 131 11.87 -6.00 9.03
CA LEU A 131 13.22 -5.82 8.49
C LEU A 131 13.32 -6.34 7.05
N ALA A 132 12.77 -7.53 6.77
CA ALA A 132 12.73 -8.08 5.42
C ALA A 132 11.95 -7.17 4.46
N MET A 133 10.83 -6.59 4.91
CA MET A 133 10.07 -5.61 4.13
C MET A 133 10.92 -4.37 3.79
N GLN A 134 11.63 -3.80 4.75
CA GLN A 134 12.53 -2.65 4.52
C GLN A 134 13.66 -2.98 3.56
N ASP A 135 14.28 -4.16 3.72
CA ASP A 135 15.31 -4.69 2.84
C ASP A 135 14.86 -4.76 1.37
N ILE A 136 13.64 -5.24 1.13
CA ILE A 136 13.07 -5.34 -0.22
C ILE A 136 12.75 -3.94 -0.78
N ILE A 137 12.25 -3.02 0.06
CA ILE A 137 11.99 -1.63 -0.32
C ILE A 137 13.26 -0.94 -0.83
N VAL A 138 14.42 -1.22 -0.21
CA VAL A 138 15.71 -0.65 -0.64
C VAL A 138 16.38 -1.41 -1.80
N GLY A 139 15.72 -2.42 -2.36
CA GLY A 139 16.12 -3.09 -3.60
C GLY A 139 16.74 -4.48 -3.44
N LYS A 140 16.70 -5.11 -2.26
CA LYS A 140 17.09 -6.52 -2.13
C LYS A 140 16.07 -7.43 -2.83
N ASN A 141 16.55 -8.55 -3.38
CA ASN A 141 15.70 -9.50 -4.09
C ASN A 141 14.69 -10.15 -3.10
N PRO A 142 13.37 -10.01 -3.33
CA PRO A 142 12.33 -10.61 -2.49
C PRO A 142 12.38 -12.14 -2.44
N GLU A 143 12.94 -12.82 -3.44
CA GLU A 143 13.03 -14.28 -3.48
C GLU A 143 13.82 -14.85 -2.28
N TYR A 144 14.72 -14.09 -1.67
CA TYR A 144 15.45 -14.50 -0.47
C TYR A 144 14.57 -14.68 0.78
N TYR A 145 13.36 -14.13 0.77
CA TYR A 145 12.43 -14.12 1.90
C TYR A 145 11.19 -14.99 1.65
N ILE A 146 11.16 -15.68 0.51
CA ILE A 146 10.09 -16.60 0.15
C ILE A 146 10.64 -18.01 0.34
N VAL A 147 10.27 -18.62 1.48
CA VAL A 147 10.47 -20.06 1.73
C VAL A 147 9.28 -20.83 1.19
#